data_AF-A0A7Z8QGA5-F1
#
_entry.id   AF-A0A7Z8QGA5-F1
#
_cell.length_a   1.000
_cell.length_b   1.000
_cell.length_c   1.000
_cell.angle_alpha   90.00
_cell.angle_beta   90.00
_cell.angle_gamma   90.00
#
_symmetry.space_group_name_H-M   'P 1'
#
loop_
_entity.id
_entity.type
_entity.pdbx_description
1 polymer ?
#
loop_
_entity_poly.entity_id
_entity_poly.type
_entity_poly.pdbx_seq_one_letter_code
_entity_poly.pdbx_strand_id
1 'polypeptide(L)'
;MSRKRTVYSAEFKSKLVLEVLKNEKTLQEIASANNITPKNLQNWKKIFLDNAEIAMEPSKAVKDYKEDLLAAQEQNEMLTKIVGKMTVEKEWLEKKLKSLDSSDRKQLIEPKLNTLPLTQQCALLGLNRSNLYYKKRENKKKEEIKTQINHIFKDIPIYGAAKVHQQLLEGGFKVSLNTVASYRQQMGLKAVLAVKQVNTTIPIKEHKKYTYKLRDLDISHANQVWSTDITYIKTKEGMVYLAAI
;
A
#
# COMPACT_ATOMS: atom_id res chain seq x y z
N MET A 1 -23.74 -28.68 36.41
CA MET A 1 -24.96 -28.05 35.85
C MET A 1 -25.06 -26.62 36.36
N SER A 2 -25.02 -25.62 35.47
CA SER A 2 -25.13 -24.21 35.85
C SER A 2 -26.58 -23.92 36.30
N ARG A 3 -26.79 -23.59 37.59
CA ARG A 3 -28.11 -23.17 38.08
C ARG A 3 -28.47 -21.84 37.43
N LYS A 4 -29.50 -21.82 36.57
CA LYS A 4 -30.03 -20.59 35.97
C LYS A 4 -30.45 -19.63 37.09
N ARG A 5 -29.97 -18.39 37.02
CA ARG A 5 -30.32 -17.32 37.96
C ARG A 5 -31.83 -17.06 37.87
N THR A 6 -32.52 -17.04 39.01
CA THR A 6 -33.93 -16.68 39.06
C THR A 6 -34.10 -15.20 38.73
N VAL A 7 -34.95 -14.90 37.75
CA VAL A 7 -35.26 -13.54 37.30
C VAL A 7 -36.68 -13.22 37.73
N TYR A 8 -36.83 -12.19 38.55
CA TYR A 8 -38.13 -11.70 39.03
C TYR A 8 -38.56 -10.48 38.19
N SER A 9 -39.84 -10.42 37.81
CA SER A 9 -40.40 -9.29 37.06
C SER A 9 -40.41 -8.00 37.90
N ALA A 10 -40.41 -6.85 37.23
CA ALA A 10 -40.42 -5.55 37.90
C ALA A 10 -41.71 -5.32 38.71
N GLU A 11 -42.86 -5.71 38.16
CA GLU A 11 -44.17 -5.67 38.83
C GLU A 11 -44.21 -6.53 40.11
N PHE A 12 -43.57 -7.70 40.06
CA PHE A 12 -43.50 -8.59 41.22
C PHE A 12 -42.63 -8.00 42.33
N LYS A 13 -41.49 -7.38 41.96
CA LYS A 13 -40.61 -6.69 42.92
C LYS A 13 -41.30 -5.48 43.54
N SER A 14 -42.00 -4.66 42.76
CA SER A 14 -42.67 -3.45 43.25
C SER A 14 -43.84 -3.80 44.18
N LYS A 15 -44.65 -4.81 43.84
CA LYS A 15 -45.75 -5.30 44.70
C LYS A 15 -45.24 -5.72 46.08
N LEU A 16 -44.16 -6.49 46.13
CA LEU A 16 -43.58 -6.94 47.40
C LEU A 16 -42.95 -5.80 48.20
N VAL A 17 -42.30 -4.84 47.54
CA VAL A 17 -41.77 -3.65 48.22
C VAL A 17 -42.88 -2.79 48.80
N LEU A 18 -44.01 -2.63 48.10
CA LEU A 18 -45.19 -1.93 48.62
C LEU A 18 -45.79 -2.65 49.83
N GLU A 19 -45.88 -3.98 49.81
CA GLU A 19 -46.35 -4.78 50.96
C GLU A 19 -45.40 -4.62 52.17
N VAL A 20 -44.09 -4.51 51.94
CA VAL A 20 -43.09 -4.20 52.99
C VAL A 20 -43.23 -2.77 53.52
N LEU A 21 -43.59 -1.80 52.69
CA LEU A 21 -43.75 -0.39 53.11
C LEU A 21 -45.06 -0.15 53.87
N LYS A 22 -46.09 -0.97 53.65
CA LYS A 22 -47.36 -0.93 54.40
C LYS A 22 -47.25 -1.42 55.85
N ASN A 23 -46.12 -2.04 56.23
CA ASN A 23 -45.86 -2.59 57.58
C ASN A 23 -46.92 -3.60 58.09
N GLU A 24 -47.70 -4.23 57.20
CA GLU A 24 -48.73 -5.21 57.57
C GLU A 24 -48.16 -6.58 57.96
N LYS A 25 -46.95 -6.93 57.48
CA LYS A 25 -46.23 -8.18 57.77
C LYS A 25 -44.74 -7.91 57.91
N THR A 26 -44.02 -8.76 58.64
CA THR A 26 -42.56 -8.58 58.79
C THR A 26 -41.83 -8.92 57.50
N LEU A 27 -40.66 -8.31 57.28
CA LEU A 27 -39.83 -8.53 56.09
C LEU A 27 -39.47 -10.02 55.91
N GLN A 28 -39.36 -10.76 57.01
CA GLN A 28 -39.10 -12.19 57.03
C GLN A 28 -40.32 -13.03 56.63
N GLU A 29 -41.53 -12.64 57.03
CA GLU A 29 -42.79 -13.29 56.63
C GLU A 29 -43.10 -13.10 55.14
N ILE A 30 -42.86 -11.91 54.60
CA ILE A 30 -43.08 -11.64 53.16
C ILE A 30 -42.07 -12.41 52.31
N ALA A 31 -40.83 -12.50 52.78
CA ALA A 31 -39.76 -13.25 52.13
C ALA A 31 -40.05 -14.77 52.13
N SER A 32 -40.51 -15.33 53.26
CA SER A 32 -40.84 -16.75 53.37
C SER A 32 -42.09 -17.14 52.56
N ALA A 33 -43.14 -16.32 52.59
CA ALA A 33 -44.38 -16.57 51.84
C ALA A 33 -44.18 -16.57 50.31
N ASN A 34 -43.19 -15.83 49.81
CA ASN A 34 -42.92 -15.70 48.38
C ASN A 34 -41.68 -16.49 47.92
N ASN A 35 -41.06 -17.29 48.79
CA ASN A 35 -39.82 -18.05 48.52
C ASN A 35 -38.63 -17.18 48.06
N ILE A 36 -38.43 -16.02 48.68
CA ILE A 36 -37.36 -15.07 48.37
C ILE A 36 -36.45 -14.90 49.57
N THR A 37 -35.17 -14.61 49.36
CA THR A 37 -34.27 -14.27 50.45
C THR A 37 -34.56 -12.86 50.99
N PRO A 38 -34.58 -12.64 52.32
CA PRO A 38 -34.81 -11.32 52.91
C PRO A 38 -33.85 -10.22 52.39
N LYS A 39 -32.62 -10.60 52.05
CA LYS A 39 -31.60 -9.70 51.49
C LYS A 39 -31.98 -9.17 50.09
N ASN A 40 -32.65 -9.98 49.26
CA ASN A 40 -33.14 -9.52 47.96
C ASN A 40 -34.26 -8.49 48.14
N LEU A 41 -35.15 -8.70 49.10
CA LEU A 41 -36.25 -7.79 49.39
C LEU A 41 -35.76 -6.46 49.98
N GLN A 42 -34.73 -6.47 50.83
CA GLN A 42 -34.02 -5.26 51.27
C GLN A 42 -33.36 -4.52 50.12
N ASN A 43 -32.66 -5.22 49.22
CA ASN A 43 -32.04 -4.61 48.04
C ASN A 43 -33.09 -3.99 47.11
N TRP A 44 -34.23 -4.66 46.90
CA TRP A 44 -35.32 -4.10 46.07
C TRP A 44 -35.97 -2.90 46.74
N LYS A 45 -36.16 -2.92 48.06
CA LYS A 45 -36.64 -1.75 48.81
C LYS A 45 -35.70 -0.55 48.66
N LYS A 46 -34.39 -0.78 48.77
CA LYS A 46 -33.38 0.27 48.56
C LYS A 46 -33.46 0.84 47.14
N ILE A 47 -33.43 -0.02 46.12
CA ILE A 47 -33.54 0.40 44.71
C ILE A 47 -34.86 1.15 44.44
N PHE A 48 -35.97 0.72 45.04
CA PHE A 48 -37.27 1.37 44.87
C PHE A 48 -37.28 2.76 45.50
N LEU A 49 -36.72 2.93 46.70
CA LEU A 49 -36.62 4.23 47.36
C LEU A 49 -35.66 5.17 46.61
N ASP A 50 -34.49 4.68 46.19
CA ASP A 50 -33.50 5.46 45.43
C ASP A 50 -34.07 5.94 44.07
N ASN A 51 -34.96 5.15 43.44
CA ASN A 51 -35.64 5.53 42.19
C ASN A 51 -37.02 6.18 42.40
N ALA A 52 -37.52 6.26 43.64
CA ALA A 52 -38.84 6.83 43.92
C ALA A 52 -38.86 8.34 43.61
N GLU A 53 -37.77 9.04 43.90
CA GLU A 53 -37.61 10.46 43.56
C GLU A 53 -37.67 10.69 42.04
N ILE A 54 -37.00 9.83 41.27
CA ILE A 54 -37.00 9.86 39.80
C ILE A 54 -38.40 9.51 39.24
N ALA A 55 -39.11 8.58 39.87
CA ALA A 55 -40.45 8.17 39.46
C ALA A 55 -41.54 9.22 39.78
N MET A 56 -41.30 10.09 40.77
CA MET A 56 -42.22 11.19 41.14
C MET A 56 -42.09 12.40 40.22
N GLU A 57 -40.91 12.65 39.65
CA GLU A 57 -40.69 13.68 38.62
C GLU A 57 -40.21 13.08 37.28
N PRO A 58 -41.01 12.22 36.63
CA PRO A 58 -40.59 11.54 35.40
C PRO A 58 -40.31 12.55 34.27
N SER A 59 -41.04 13.67 34.26
CA SER A 59 -40.86 14.76 33.30
C SER A 59 -39.49 15.43 33.40
N LYS A 60 -38.94 15.55 34.62
CA LYS A 60 -37.63 16.20 34.86
C LYS A 60 -36.49 15.26 34.51
N ALA A 61 -36.55 14.01 34.97
CA ALA A 61 -35.57 13.00 34.61
C ALA A 61 -35.50 12.79 33.08
N VAL A 62 -36.65 12.71 32.39
CA VAL A 62 -36.69 12.60 30.92
C VAL A 62 -36.13 13.85 30.24
N LYS A 63 -36.31 15.03 30.83
CA LYS A 63 -35.76 16.28 30.30
C LYS A 63 -34.22 16.31 30.44
N ASP A 64 -33.70 16.01 31.61
CA ASP A 64 -32.26 15.96 31.89
C ASP A 64 -31.57 14.92 30.98
N TYR A 65 -32.15 13.72 30.82
CA TYR A 65 -31.64 12.73 29.87
C TYR A 65 -31.66 13.18 28.42
N LYS A 66 -32.69 13.94 28.00
CA LYS A 66 -32.74 14.49 26.63
C LYS A 66 -31.68 15.58 26.43
N GLU A 67 -31.45 16.42 27.43
CA GLU A 67 -30.43 17.46 27.39
C GLU A 67 -29.02 16.85 27.30
N ASP A 68 -28.72 15.84 28.12
CA ASP A 68 -27.45 15.09 28.05
C ASP A 68 -27.26 14.39 26.70
N LEU A 69 -28.33 13.83 26.14
CA LEU A 69 -28.28 13.13 24.85
C LEU A 69 -28.05 14.12 23.70
N LEU A 70 -28.70 15.29 23.74
CA LEU A 70 -28.46 16.37 22.79
C LEU A 70 -27.03 16.90 22.90
N ALA A 71 -26.53 17.15 24.12
CA ALA A 71 -25.15 17.58 24.34
C ALA A 71 -24.13 16.56 23.83
N ALA A 72 -24.37 15.27 24.06
CA ALA A 72 -23.53 14.19 23.54
C ALA A 72 -23.59 14.09 22.00
N GLN A 73 -24.75 14.33 21.40
CA GLN A 73 -24.90 14.38 19.94
C GLN A 73 -24.13 15.56 19.35
N GLU A 74 -24.25 16.75 19.92
CA GLU A 74 -23.51 17.94 19.49
C GLU A 74 -22.00 17.75 19.59
N GLN A 75 -21.51 17.14 20.68
CA GLN A 75 -20.10 16.80 20.81
C GLN A 75 -19.64 15.79 19.75
N ASN A 76 -20.43 14.76 19.47
CA ASN A 76 -20.10 13.78 18.43
C ASN A 76 -20.08 14.41 17.03
N GLU A 77 -21.02 15.31 16.72
CA GLU A 77 -21.02 16.05 15.46
C GLU A 77 -19.78 16.94 15.34
N MET A 78 -19.42 17.64 16.42
CA MET A 78 -18.22 18.47 16.45
C MET A 78 -16.96 17.64 16.23
N LEU A 79 -16.81 16.52 16.95
CA LEU A 79 -15.68 15.61 16.80
C LEU A 79 -15.61 15.02 15.39
N THR A 80 -16.74 14.66 14.80
CA THR A 80 -16.81 14.14 13.42
C THR A 80 -16.35 15.18 12.41
N LYS A 81 -16.76 16.44 12.57
CA LYS A 81 -16.28 17.55 11.73
C LYS A 81 -14.78 17.76 11.85
N ILE A 82 -14.23 17.73 13.07
CA ILE A 82 -12.80 17.89 13.33
C ILE A 82 -12.00 16.73 12.73
N VAL A 83 -12.42 15.49 12.96
CA VAL A 83 -11.78 14.29 12.40
C VAL A 83 -11.84 14.29 10.86
N GLY A 84 -12.96 14.70 10.28
CA GLY A 84 -13.10 14.85 8.83
C GLY A 84 -12.08 15.84 8.26
N LYS A 85 -11.99 17.04 8.85
CA LYS A 85 -11.01 18.06 8.45
C LYS A 85 -9.58 17.56 8.60
N MET A 86 -9.24 16.97 9.75
CA MET A 86 -7.90 16.43 10.04
C MET A 86 -7.52 15.31 9.06
N THR A 87 -8.48 14.46 8.67
CA THR A 87 -8.25 13.40 7.67
C THR A 87 -7.86 13.98 6.32
N VAL A 88 -8.60 14.99 5.84
CA VAL A 88 -8.31 15.64 4.56
C VAL A 88 -6.95 16.36 4.57
N GLU A 89 -6.65 17.09 5.64
CA GLU A 89 -5.37 17.77 5.81
C GLU A 89 -4.20 16.76 5.84
N LYS A 90 -4.36 15.66 6.58
CA LYS A 90 -3.38 14.58 6.63
C LYS A 90 -3.16 13.93 5.26
N GLU A 91 -4.22 13.59 4.54
CA GLU A 91 -4.10 13.00 3.19
C GLU A 91 -3.38 13.93 2.21
N TRP A 92 -3.66 15.23 2.29
CA TRP A 92 -2.97 16.23 1.48
C TRP A 92 -1.47 16.31 1.82
N LEU A 93 -1.13 16.33 3.11
CA LEU A 93 0.26 16.30 3.58
C LEU A 93 0.99 15.02 3.15
N GLU A 94 0.35 13.85 3.28
CA GLU A 94 0.93 12.58 2.83
C GLU A 94 1.22 12.57 1.32
N LYS A 95 0.32 13.13 0.49
CA LYS A 95 0.55 13.27 -0.95
C LYS A 95 1.75 14.16 -1.25
N LYS A 96 1.87 15.30 -0.56
CA LYS A 96 3.03 16.20 -0.71
C LYS A 96 4.31 15.54 -0.22
N LEU A 97 4.25 14.81 0.89
CA LEU A 97 5.39 14.09 1.42
C LEU A 97 5.93 13.03 0.45
N LYS A 98 5.07 12.28 -0.24
CA LYS A 98 5.49 11.29 -1.26
C LYS A 98 6.28 11.91 -2.41
N SER A 99 6.11 13.21 -2.68
CA SER A 99 6.88 13.92 -3.72
C SER A 99 8.31 14.26 -3.29
N LEU A 100 8.63 14.19 -2.01
CA LEU A 100 9.96 14.47 -1.48
C LEU A 100 10.89 13.25 -1.62
N ASP A 101 12.19 13.54 -1.78
CA ASP A 101 13.19 12.49 -1.82
C ASP A 101 13.26 11.72 -0.48
N SER A 102 13.75 10.49 -0.56
CA SER A 102 13.98 9.64 0.60
C SER A 102 14.98 10.23 1.60
N SER A 103 15.93 11.07 1.16
CA SER A 103 16.88 11.75 2.04
C SER A 103 16.19 12.82 2.88
N ASP A 104 15.39 13.68 2.24
CA ASP A 104 14.69 14.78 2.91
C ASP A 104 13.68 14.25 3.94
N ARG A 105 12.94 13.19 3.56
CA ARG A 105 12.00 12.53 4.48
C ARG A 105 12.68 11.91 5.70
N LYS A 106 13.93 11.45 5.60
CA LYS A 106 14.68 10.94 6.76
C LYS A 106 15.04 12.03 7.74
N GLN A 107 15.28 13.26 7.27
CA GLN A 107 15.63 14.40 8.13
C GLN A 107 14.46 14.85 9.00
N LEU A 108 13.22 14.58 8.59
CA LEU A 108 12.00 14.87 9.34
C LEU A 108 11.75 13.93 10.53
N ILE A 109 12.58 12.90 10.70
CA ILE A 109 12.43 11.94 11.80
C ILE A 109 13.00 12.55 13.07
N GLU A 110 12.23 12.47 14.16
CA GLU A 110 12.58 13.02 15.47
C GLU A 110 12.78 11.87 16.48
N PRO A 111 14.03 11.38 16.68
CA PRO A 111 14.27 10.20 17.52
C PRO A 111 13.99 10.43 19.01
N LYS A 112 13.96 11.70 19.45
CA LYS A 112 13.78 12.09 20.85
C LYS A 112 12.32 12.27 21.25
N LEU A 113 11.38 12.15 20.30
CA LEU A 113 9.96 12.35 20.55
C LEU A 113 9.36 11.10 21.23
N ASN A 114 8.93 11.23 22.48
CA ASN A 114 8.39 10.12 23.28
C ASN A 114 6.92 9.79 22.97
N THR A 115 6.16 10.75 22.43
CA THR A 115 4.73 10.58 22.13
C THR A 115 4.48 9.71 20.90
N LEU A 116 5.42 9.70 19.94
CA LEU A 116 5.29 9.00 18.67
C LEU A 116 6.51 8.11 18.42
N PRO A 117 6.37 6.77 18.54
CA PRO A 117 7.48 5.85 18.35
C PRO A 117 8.09 5.95 16.96
N LEU A 118 9.40 5.68 16.86
CA LEU A 118 10.16 5.73 15.60
C LEU A 118 9.53 4.90 14.47
N THR A 119 8.93 3.75 14.79
CA THR A 119 8.23 2.91 13.81
C THR A 119 7.01 3.62 13.22
N GLN A 120 6.24 4.33 14.05
CA GLN A 120 5.08 5.09 13.59
C GLN A 120 5.52 6.33 12.79
N GLN A 121 6.59 7.02 13.22
CA GLN A 121 7.18 8.10 12.43
C GLN A 121 7.61 7.63 11.03
N CYS A 122 8.32 6.50 10.94
CA CYS A 122 8.71 5.92 9.65
C CYS A 122 7.49 5.57 8.79
N ALA A 123 6.44 5.00 9.40
CA ALA A 123 5.22 4.63 8.69
C ALA A 123 4.48 5.86 8.14
N LEU A 124 4.31 6.92 8.95
CA LEU A 124 3.71 8.18 8.51
C LEU A 124 4.53 8.84 7.39
N LEU A 125 5.86 8.69 7.43
CA LEU A 125 6.74 9.25 6.41
C LEU A 125 6.86 8.39 5.13
N GLY A 126 6.21 7.22 5.11
CA GLY A 126 6.32 6.25 4.02
C GLY A 126 7.74 5.72 3.82
N LEU A 127 8.50 5.59 4.92
CA LEU A 127 9.87 5.07 4.94
C LEU A 127 9.91 3.69 5.61
N ASN A 128 10.74 2.78 5.08
CA ASN A 128 11.05 1.55 5.81
C ASN A 128 12.03 1.89 6.95
N ARG A 129 11.76 1.37 8.16
CA ARG A 129 12.62 1.55 9.35
C ARG A 129 14.08 1.16 9.09
N SER A 130 14.33 0.13 8.29
CA SER A 130 15.70 -0.29 7.95
C SER A 130 16.48 0.80 7.20
N ASN A 131 15.79 1.65 6.45
CA ASN A 131 16.38 2.72 5.66
C ASN A 131 16.98 3.84 6.55
N LEU A 132 16.48 4.00 7.78
CA LEU A 132 17.03 4.97 8.74
C LEU A 132 18.48 4.63 9.10
N TYR A 133 18.74 3.34 9.32
CA TYR A 133 20.06 2.86 9.74
C TYR A 133 20.98 2.55 8.56
N TYR A 134 20.43 2.52 7.34
CA TYR A 134 21.18 2.24 6.15
C TYR A 134 22.18 3.37 5.86
N LYS A 135 23.47 3.06 5.97
CA LYS A 135 24.56 3.88 5.46
C LYS A 135 24.97 3.35 4.09
N LYS A 136 25.01 4.24 3.09
CA LYS A 136 25.47 3.90 1.75
C LYS A 136 26.88 3.30 1.85
N ARG A 137 27.03 2.03 1.46
CA ARG A 137 28.34 1.38 1.35
C ARG A 137 28.86 1.57 -0.06
N GLU A 138 30.02 2.20 -0.19
CA GLU A 138 30.72 2.30 -1.45
C GLU A 138 31.47 0.99 -1.71
N ASN A 139 31.20 0.37 -2.85
CA ASN A 139 31.89 -0.84 -3.26
C ASN A 139 33.12 -0.42 -4.08
N LYS A 140 34.28 -0.31 -3.42
CA LYS A 140 35.54 0.09 -4.06
C LYS A 140 35.86 -0.73 -5.32
N LYS A 141 35.66 -2.06 -5.26
CA LYS A 141 35.88 -2.96 -6.40
C LYS A 141 35.00 -2.60 -7.60
N LYS A 142 33.75 -2.21 -7.38
CA LYS A 142 32.83 -1.79 -8.45
C LYS A 142 33.35 -0.52 -9.14
N GLU A 143 33.82 0.45 -8.38
CA GLU A 143 34.35 1.70 -8.93
C GLU A 143 35.71 1.49 -9.62
N GLU A 144 36.57 0.62 -9.10
CA GLU A 144 37.81 0.18 -9.77
C GLU A 144 37.50 -0.45 -11.15
N ILE A 145 36.55 -1.39 -11.22
CA ILE A 145 36.15 -2.04 -12.47
C ILE A 145 35.60 -1.01 -13.47
N LYS A 146 34.73 -0.08 -13.03
CA LYS A 146 34.21 0.99 -13.90
C LYS A 146 35.30 1.90 -14.42
N THR A 147 36.26 2.26 -13.57
CA THR A 147 37.42 3.06 -13.94
C THR A 147 38.23 2.35 -15.03
N GLN A 148 38.46 1.05 -14.86
CA GLN A 148 39.17 0.25 -15.85
C GLN A 148 38.39 0.09 -17.16
N ILE A 149 37.07 -0.10 -17.11
CA ILE A 149 36.20 -0.12 -18.31
C ILE A 149 36.33 1.20 -19.08
N ASN A 150 36.37 2.33 -18.37
CA ASN A 150 36.50 3.65 -18.98
C ASN A 150 37.89 3.83 -19.61
N HIS A 151 38.95 3.35 -18.95
CA HIS A 151 40.30 3.37 -19.49
C HIS A 151 40.38 2.54 -20.79
N ILE A 152 39.91 1.30 -20.77
CA ILE A 152 39.83 0.42 -21.95
C ILE A 152 39.06 1.11 -23.09
N PHE A 153 37.97 1.78 -22.78
CA PHE A 153 37.17 2.46 -23.79
C PHE A 153 37.88 3.67 -24.40
N LYS A 154 38.66 4.42 -23.61
CA LYS A 154 39.47 5.54 -24.13
C LYS A 154 40.57 5.03 -25.07
N ASP A 155 41.18 3.91 -24.74
CA ASP A 155 42.26 3.34 -25.55
C ASP A 155 41.71 2.68 -26.82
N ILE A 156 40.62 1.91 -26.70
CA ILE A 156 40.03 1.14 -27.80
C ILE A 156 38.50 1.30 -27.81
N PRO A 157 37.99 2.40 -28.41
CA PRO A 157 36.55 2.71 -28.39
C PRO A 157 35.69 1.74 -29.23
N ILE A 158 36.33 0.93 -30.07
CA ILE A 158 35.69 -0.11 -30.91
C ILE A 158 35.18 -1.28 -30.07
N TYR A 159 35.72 -1.49 -28.86
CA TYR A 159 35.41 -2.69 -28.08
C TYR A 159 33.99 -2.66 -27.50
N GLY A 160 33.24 -3.72 -27.81
CA GLY A 160 31.96 -4.05 -27.17
C GLY A 160 32.15 -4.78 -25.84
N ALA A 161 31.05 -5.04 -25.14
CA ALA A 161 31.07 -5.62 -23.79
C ALA A 161 31.87 -6.94 -23.68
N ALA A 162 31.81 -7.81 -24.70
CA ALA A 162 32.53 -9.08 -24.73
C ALA A 162 34.05 -8.90 -24.76
N LYS A 163 34.56 -7.99 -25.60
CA LYS A 163 36.00 -7.72 -25.69
C LYS A 163 36.54 -7.01 -24.47
N VAL A 164 35.77 -6.05 -23.94
CA VAL A 164 36.12 -5.39 -22.66
C VAL A 164 36.15 -6.39 -21.51
N HIS A 165 35.20 -7.33 -21.47
CA HIS A 165 35.19 -8.39 -20.48
C HIS A 165 36.44 -9.28 -20.54
N GLN A 166 36.88 -9.68 -21.74
CA GLN A 166 38.12 -10.44 -21.90
C GLN A 166 39.35 -9.66 -21.44
N GLN A 167 39.48 -8.37 -21.80
CA GLN A 167 40.59 -7.54 -21.32
C GLN A 167 40.58 -7.35 -19.80
N LEU A 168 39.39 -7.26 -19.18
CA LEU A 168 39.29 -7.20 -17.72
C LEU A 168 39.74 -8.52 -17.07
N LEU A 169 39.41 -9.67 -17.66
CA LEU A 169 39.90 -10.97 -17.17
C LEU A 169 41.42 -11.07 -17.30
N GLU A 170 41.99 -10.64 -18.42
CA GLU A 170 43.45 -10.57 -18.64
C GLU A 170 44.14 -9.63 -17.64
N GLY A 171 43.49 -8.52 -17.29
CA GLY A 171 43.93 -7.59 -16.25
C GLY A 171 43.73 -8.09 -14.81
N GLY A 172 43.31 -9.36 -14.61
CA GLY A 172 43.16 -9.99 -13.30
C GLY A 172 41.83 -9.71 -12.58
N PHE A 173 40.87 -9.03 -13.22
CA PHE A 173 39.56 -8.75 -12.62
C PHE A 173 38.61 -9.94 -12.78
N LYS A 174 38.02 -10.40 -11.67
CA LYS A 174 36.99 -11.45 -11.68
C LYS A 174 35.60 -10.83 -11.85
N VAL A 175 35.13 -10.71 -13.09
CA VAL A 175 33.84 -10.10 -13.44
C VAL A 175 33.07 -10.94 -14.47
N SER A 176 31.73 -10.88 -14.43
CA SER A 176 30.88 -11.52 -15.43
C SER A 176 30.57 -10.58 -16.60
N LEU A 177 30.35 -11.15 -17.78
CA LEU A 177 30.00 -10.39 -18.98
C LEU A 177 28.77 -9.49 -18.78
N ASN A 178 27.72 -10.01 -18.13
CA ASN A 178 26.50 -9.26 -17.84
C ASN A 178 26.77 -8.04 -16.95
N THR A 179 27.70 -8.17 -16.00
CA THR A 179 28.10 -7.05 -15.11
C THR A 179 28.82 -5.97 -15.91
N VAL A 180 29.76 -6.37 -16.79
CA VAL A 180 30.49 -5.45 -17.67
C VAL A 180 29.52 -4.72 -18.61
N ALA A 181 28.58 -5.46 -19.22
CA ALA A 181 27.55 -4.88 -20.08
C ALA A 181 26.68 -3.87 -19.32
N SER A 182 26.24 -4.22 -18.10
CA SER A 182 25.45 -3.32 -17.26
C SER A 182 26.22 -2.05 -16.87
N TYR A 183 27.48 -2.16 -16.49
CA TYR A 183 28.31 -1.00 -16.14
C TYR A 183 28.56 -0.09 -17.35
N ARG A 184 28.82 -0.67 -18.53
CA ARG A 184 28.95 0.10 -19.77
C ARG A 184 27.66 0.85 -20.09
N GLN A 185 26.50 0.21 -19.93
CA GLN A 185 25.20 0.86 -20.13
C GLN A 185 24.97 2.00 -19.12
N GLN A 186 25.25 1.77 -17.83
CA GLN A 186 25.14 2.80 -16.79
C GLN A 186 26.02 4.02 -17.07
N MET A 187 27.18 3.80 -17.68
CA MET A 187 28.13 4.86 -18.07
C MET A 187 27.86 5.42 -19.48
N GLY A 188 26.85 4.92 -20.20
CA GLY A 188 26.52 5.37 -21.56
C GLY A 188 27.54 4.98 -22.64
N LEU A 189 28.46 4.04 -22.37
CA LEU A 189 29.51 3.64 -23.30
C LEU A 189 28.99 2.68 -24.38
N LYS A 190 29.08 3.10 -25.64
CA LYS A 190 28.77 2.29 -26.83
C LYS A 190 30.02 2.11 -27.68
N ALA A 191 30.16 0.95 -28.30
CA ALA A 191 31.25 0.71 -29.24
C ALA A 191 31.16 1.69 -30.41
N VAL A 192 32.26 2.39 -30.69
CA VAL A 192 32.37 3.31 -31.82
C VAL A 192 32.89 2.51 -33.01
N LEU A 193 32.02 2.30 -33.98
CA LEU A 193 32.34 1.55 -35.19
C LEU A 193 32.49 2.52 -36.36
N ALA A 194 33.57 2.36 -37.15
CA ALA A 194 33.79 3.17 -38.37
C ALA A 194 32.90 2.75 -39.55
N VAL A 195 32.07 1.72 -39.38
CA VAL A 195 31.12 1.27 -40.40
C VAL A 195 29.81 2.07 -40.29
N LYS A 196 29.31 2.52 -41.44
CA LYS A 196 27.97 3.10 -41.53
C LYS A 196 26.95 2.06 -41.06
N GLN A 197 26.10 2.43 -40.13
CA GLN A 197 25.02 1.56 -39.67
C GLN A 197 24.15 1.20 -40.89
N VAL A 198 24.04 -0.10 -41.19
CA VAL A 198 23.15 -0.59 -42.24
C VAL A 198 21.74 -0.45 -41.70
N ASN A 199 21.06 0.60 -42.14
CA ASN A 199 19.63 0.74 -41.88
C ASN A 199 18.92 -0.26 -42.77
N THR A 200 18.57 -1.42 -42.22
CA THR A 200 17.54 -2.28 -42.81
C THR A 200 16.22 -1.51 -42.90
N THR A 201 15.29 -1.97 -43.74
CA THR A 201 13.94 -1.40 -43.85
C THR A 201 13.35 -1.18 -42.46
N ILE A 202 13.27 0.07 -42.01
CA ILE A 202 12.76 0.43 -40.69
C ILE A 202 11.24 0.32 -40.81
N PRO A 203 10.58 -0.57 -40.02
CA PRO A 203 9.14 -0.75 -40.12
C PRO A 203 8.43 0.54 -39.69
N ILE A 204 7.69 1.14 -40.60
CA ILE A 204 6.83 2.27 -40.28
C ILE A 204 5.60 1.72 -39.57
N LYS A 205 5.45 2.04 -38.27
CA LYS A 205 4.41 1.46 -37.40
C LYS A 205 2.99 1.78 -37.85
N GLU A 206 2.81 2.86 -38.60
CA GLU A 206 1.52 3.29 -39.16
C GLU A 206 1.02 2.36 -40.27
N HIS A 207 1.90 1.58 -40.91
CA HIS A 207 1.50 0.70 -42.00
C HIS A 207 0.76 -0.52 -41.47
N LYS A 208 -0.43 -0.77 -42.03
CA LYS A 208 -1.24 -1.95 -41.73
C LYS A 208 -0.47 -3.22 -42.11
N LYS A 209 -0.30 -4.12 -41.15
CA LYS A 209 0.24 -5.46 -41.40
C LYS A 209 -0.87 -6.31 -42.02
N TYR A 210 -0.63 -6.81 -43.23
CA TYR A 210 -1.57 -7.69 -43.93
C TYR A 210 -1.32 -9.15 -43.55
N THR A 211 -2.40 -9.90 -43.36
CA THR A 211 -2.33 -11.35 -43.14
C THR A 211 -1.85 -12.05 -44.42
N TYR A 212 -0.94 -13.01 -44.27
CA TYR A 212 -0.42 -13.82 -45.38
C TYR A 212 -1.52 -14.76 -45.90
N LYS A 213 -2.11 -14.41 -47.06
CA LYS A 213 -3.28 -15.10 -47.63
C LYS A 213 -2.97 -16.45 -48.29
N LEU A 214 -1.69 -16.77 -48.51
CA LEU A 214 -1.26 -18.02 -49.14
C LEU A 214 -1.01 -19.14 -48.12
N ARG A 215 -1.31 -18.92 -46.83
CA ARG A 215 -1.20 -19.94 -45.80
C ARG A 215 -2.27 -21.01 -46.05
N ASP A 216 -1.85 -22.28 -46.14
CA ASP A 216 -2.72 -23.46 -46.34
C ASP A 216 -3.49 -23.50 -47.67
N LEU A 217 -3.07 -22.72 -48.67
CA LEU A 217 -3.65 -22.76 -50.02
C LEU A 217 -2.94 -23.80 -50.89
N ASP A 218 -3.68 -24.76 -51.42
CA ASP A 218 -3.17 -25.70 -52.42
C ASP A 218 -3.15 -25.07 -53.82
N ILE A 219 -2.02 -25.16 -54.51
CA ILE A 219 -1.77 -24.50 -55.81
C ILE A 219 -1.89 -25.55 -56.91
N SER A 220 -3.07 -25.63 -57.54
CA SER A 220 -3.46 -26.71 -58.45
C SER A 220 -3.49 -26.32 -59.93
N HIS A 221 -3.37 -25.02 -60.28
CA HIS A 221 -3.32 -24.59 -61.67
C HIS A 221 -2.29 -23.48 -61.94
N ALA A 222 -1.84 -23.38 -63.20
CA ALA A 222 -0.95 -22.30 -63.64
C ALA A 222 -1.62 -20.92 -63.45
N ASN A 223 -0.81 -19.89 -63.20
CA ASN A 223 -1.25 -18.51 -62.93
C ASN A 223 -2.14 -18.33 -61.68
N GLN A 224 -2.12 -19.26 -60.72
CA GLN A 224 -2.85 -19.13 -59.45
C GLN A 224 -2.11 -18.28 -58.41
N VAL A 225 -0.77 -18.37 -58.37
CA VAL A 225 0.10 -17.63 -57.44
C VAL A 225 1.35 -17.19 -58.19
N TRP A 226 1.71 -15.91 -58.06
CA TRP A 226 2.95 -15.35 -58.60
C TRP A 226 3.88 -14.98 -57.45
N SER A 227 5.15 -15.39 -57.55
CA SER A 227 6.17 -15.09 -56.56
C SER A 227 7.15 -14.09 -57.15
N THR A 228 7.19 -12.89 -56.58
CA THR A 228 8.15 -11.86 -57.00
C THR A 228 9.22 -11.72 -55.93
N ASP A 229 10.49 -11.70 -56.32
CA ASP A 229 11.59 -11.37 -55.41
C ASP A 229 12.17 -10.01 -55.77
N ILE A 230 12.60 -9.26 -54.75
CA ILE A 230 13.27 -7.97 -54.93
C ILE A 230 14.66 -8.10 -54.34
N THR A 231 15.67 -7.93 -55.18
CA THR A 231 17.08 -7.95 -54.75
C THR A 231 17.76 -6.60 -54.95
N TYR A 232 18.84 -6.39 -54.22
CA TYR A 232 19.60 -5.15 -54.20
C TYR A 232 20.92 -5.35 -54.92
N ILE A 233 21.18 -4.55 -55.95
CA ILE A 233 22.43 -4.60 -56.70
C ILE A 233 23.21 -3.32 -56.40
N LYS A 234 24.44 -3.49 -55.91
CA LYS A 234 25.34 -2.37 -55.66
C LYS A 234 26.08 -1.99 -56.95
N THR A 235 25.88 -0.78 -57.42
CA THR A 235 26.60 -0.20 -58.57
C THR A 235 27.61 0.86 -58.10
N LYS A 236 28.45 1.36 -59.01
CA LYS A 236 29.39 2.45 -58.71
C LYS A 236 28.70 3.77 -58.35
N GLU A 237 27.46 3.96 -58.81
CA GLU A 237 26.68 5.20 -58.63
C GLU A 237 25.64 5.09 -57.49
N GLY A 238 25.41 3.89 -56.94
CA GLY A 238 24.46 3.72 -55.84
C GLY A 238 23.96 2.29 -55.65
N MET A 239 22.84 2.15 -54.94
CA MET A 239 22.11 0.88 -54.83
C MET A 239 20.90 0.93 -55.76
N VAL A 240 20.75 -0.07 -56.63
CA VAL A 240 19.55 -0.23 -57.49
C VAL A 240 18.73 -1.43 -57.01
N TYR A 241 17.43 -1.37 -57.26
CA TYR A 241 16.47 -2.42 -56.90
C TYR A 241 16.10 -3.19 -58.17
N LEU A 242 16.31 -4.50 -58.18
CA LEU A 242 15.85 -5.39 -59.25
C LEU A 242 14.64 -6.17 -58.73
N ALA A 243 13.51 -6.03 -59.42
CA ALA A 243 12.33 -6.85 -59.20
C ALA A 243 12.25 -7.92 -60.31
N ALA A 244 12.23 -9.18 -59.93
CA ALA A 244 11.97 -10.30 -60.83
C ALA A 244 10.56 -10.85 -60.56
N ILE A 245 9.78 -11.05 -61.62
CA ILE A 245 8.40 -11.57 -61.59
C ILE A 245 8.39 -12.93 -62.26
#